data_AF-A0A844ZZE9-F1
#
_entry.id   AF-A0A844ZZE9-F1
#
_cell.length_a   1.000
_cell.length_b   1.000
_cell.length_c   1.000
_cell.angle_alpha   90.00
_cell.angle_beta   90.00
_cell.angle_gamma   90.00
#
_symmetry.space_group_name_H-M   'P 1'
#
loop_
_entity.id
_entity.type
_entity.pdbx_description
1 polymer ?
#
loop_
_entity_poly.entity_id
_entity_poly.type
_entity_poly.pdbx_seq_one_letter_code
_entity_poly.pdbx_strand_id
1 'polypeptide(L)'
;MLEDFEALFSDARVYYHAELAFQKTRAAFLADSLKRTIIFATAGAFFGMLATIGLAVGLIIALTPIVGAWVATALVVSLILILGGWCLWKATASWRTMMHAIRDDDHKEANHHG
;
A
#
# COMPACT_ATOMS: atom_id res chain seq x y z
N MET A 1 -32.36 33.81 -27.54
CA MET A 1 -31.90 32.54 -28.16
C MET A 1 -30.40 32.31 -28.03
N LEU A 2 -29.51 33.20 -28.52
CA LEU A 2 -28.06 33.07 -28.24
C LEU A 2 -27.71 33.42 -26.79
N GLU A 3 -28.41 34.42 -26.24
CA GLU A 3 -28.23 34.90 -24.85
C GLU A 3 -28.54 33.83 -23.79
N ASP A 4 -29.50 32.94 -24.08
CA ASP A 4 -29.91 31.86 -23.17
C ASP A 4 -28.88 30.72 -23.15
N PHE A 5 -28.20 30.48 -24.28
CA PHE A 5 -27.13 29.49 -24.39
C PHE A 5 -25.85 29.98 -23.73
N GLU A 6 -25.53 31.27 -23.88
CA GLU A 6 -24.41 31.92 -23.18
C GLU A 6 -24.60 31.88 -21.66
N ALA A 7 -25.82 32.12 -21.18
CA ALA A 7 -26.18 32.07 -19.77
C ALA A 7 -26.04 30.64 -19.19
N LEU A 8 -26.58 29.62 -19.87
CA LEU A 8 -26.45 28.21 -19.44
C LEU A 8 -25.00 27.70 -19.53
N PHE A 9 -24.25 28.11 -20.54
CA PHE A 9 -22.83 27.73 -20.67
C PHE A 9 -21.97 28.39 -19.60
N SER A 10 -22.25 29.66 -19.28
CA SER A 10 -21.59 30.37 -18.18
C SER A 10 -21.89 29.70 -16.83
N ASP A 11 -23.15 29.35 -16.57
CA ASP A 11 -23.56 28.76 -15.30
C ASP A 11 -23.02 27.32 -15.12
N ALA A 12 -23.05 26.52 -16.20
CA ALA A 12 -22.42 25.21 -16.23
C ALA A 12 -20.90 25.28 -16.00
N ARG A 13 -20.21 26.27 -16.56
CA ARG A 13 -18.77 26.48 -16.34
C ARG A 13 -18.47 26.83 -14.89
N VAL A 14 -19.28 27.70 -14.28
CA VAL A 14 -19.11 28.10 -12.86
C VAL A 14 -19.36 26.92 -11.91
N TYR A 15 -20.39 26.10 -12.16
CA TYR A 15 -20.67 24.88 -11.39
C TYR A 15 -19.54 23.84 -11.51
N TYR A 16 -19.04 23.62 -12.73
CA TYR A 16 -17.95 22.66 -12.98
C TYR A 16 -16.62 23.07 -12.32
N HIS A 17 -16.33 24.38 -12.28
CA HIS A 17 -15.14 24.89 -11.61
C HIS A 17 -15.18 24.70 -10.08
N ALA A 18 -16.36 24.77 -9.46
CA ALA A 18 -16.52 24.53 -8.03
C ALA A 18 -16.23 23.07 -7.66
N GLU A 19 -16.71 22.12 -8.47
CA GLU A 19 -16.56 20.69 -8.22
C GLU A 19 -15.14 20.20 -8.51
N LEU A 20 -14.50 20.72 -9.56
CA LEU A 20 -13.08 20.50 -9.84
C LEU A 20 -12.18 21.02 -8.71
N ALA A 21 -12.50 22.17 -8.11
CA ALA A 21 -11.73 22.70 -6.98
C ALA A 21 -11.87 21.81 -5.73
N PHE A 22 -13.06 21.27 -5.48
CA PHE A 22 -13.29 20.30 -4.40
C PHE A 22 -12.56 18.97 -4.63
N GLN A 23 -12.63 18.41 -5.85
CA GLN A 23 -11.91 17.18 -6.18
C GLN A 23 -10.40 17.37 -6.22
N LYS A 24 -9.91 18.52 -6.68
CA LYS A 24 -8.48 18.86 -6.66
C LYS A 24 -7.95 18.95 -5.22
N THR A 25 -8.75 19.49 -4.29
CA THR A 25 -8.37 19.57 -2.87
C THR A 25 -8.33 18.19 -2.23
N ARG A 26 -9.33 17.33 -2.49
CA ARG A 26 -9.33 15.94 -2.00
C ARG A 26 -8.20 15.11 -2.62
N ALA A 27 -7.97 15.25 -3.92
CA ALA A 27 -6.87 14.59 -4.62
C ALA A 27 -5.50 15.08 -4.13
N ALA A 28 -5.32 16.37 -3.89
CA ALA A 28 -4.07 16.92 -3.33
C ALA A 28 -3.83 16.44 -1.90
N PHE A 29 -4.88 16.35 -1.08
CA PHE A 29 -4.77 15.81 0.28
C PHE A 29 -4.43 14.32 0.30
N LEU A 30 -5.07 13.52 -0.56
CA LEU A 30 -4.73 12.11 -0.75
C LEU A 30 -3.29 11.96 -1.28
N ALA A 31 -2.87 12.82 -2.20
CA ALA A 31 -1.52 12.81 -2.76
C ALA A 31 -0.44 13.16 -1.72
N ASP A 32 -0.64 14.19 -0.89
CA ASP A 32 0.33 14.54 0.16
C ASP A 32 0.42 13.44 1.23
N SER A 33 -0.74 12.90 1.62
CA SER A 33 -0.81 11.80 2.57
C SER A 33 -0.11 10.55 2.02
N LEU A 34 -0.39 10.19 0.76
CA LEU A 34 0.26 9.06 0.09
C LEU A 34 1.77 9.28 -0.06
N LYS A 35 2.21 10.50 -0.40
CA LYS A 35 3.63 10.85 -0.50
C LYS A 35 4.35 10.64 0.82
N ARG A 36 3.78 11.11 1.94
CA ARG A 36 4.34 10.87 3.29
C ARG A 36 4.38 9.39 3.61
N THR A 37 3.30 8.65 3.35
CA THR A 37 3.26 7.20 3.55
C THR A 37 4.34 6.49 2.75
N ILE A 38 4.55 6.83 1.47
CA ILE A 38 5.59 6.24 0.63
C ILE A 38 6.98 6.55 1.18
N ILE A 39 7.25 7.78 1.62
CA ILE A 39 8.55 8.16 2.20
C ILE A 39 8.84 7.31 3.44
N PHE A 40 7.91 7.24 4.39
CA PHE A 40 8.10 6.45 5.61
C PHE A 40 8.15 4.95 5.33
N ALA A 41 7.33 4.44 4.40
CA ALA A 41 7.37 3.03 3.99
C ALA A 41 8.71 2.67 3.34
N THR A 42 9.24 3.54 2.49
CA THR A 42 10.54 3.34 1.83
C THR A 42 11.68 3.38 2.84
N ALA A 43 11.70 4.39 3.73
CA ALA A 43 12.69 4.48 4.80
C ALA A 43 12.62 3.26 5.74
N GLY A 44 11.41 2.84 6.14
CA GLY A 44 11.19 1.65 6.95
C GLY A 44 11.67 0.37 6.27
N ALA A 45 11.38 0.20 4.98
CA ALA A 45 11.85 -0.94 4.20
C ALA A 45 13.39 -0.96 4.09
N PHE A 46 14.01 0.20 3.88
CA PHE A 46 15.47 0.33 3.85
C PHE A 46 16.12 -0.05 5.17
N PHE A 47 15.66 0.53 6.29
CA PHE A 47 16.17 0.17 7.62
C PHE A 47 15.86 -1.29 7.99
N GLY A 48 14.69 -1.80 7.62
CA GLY A 48 14.31 -3.20 7.82
C GLY A 48 15.25 -4.14 7.07
N MET A 49 15.64 -3.80 5.84
CA MET A 49 16.61 -4.58 5.06
C MET A 49 17.99 -4.56 5.69
N LEU A 50 18.49 -3.38 6.10
CA LEU A 50 19.77 -3.26 6.79
C LEU A 50 19.80 -4.05 8.10
N ALA A 51 18.73 -3.95 8.90
CA ALA A 51 18.58 -4.70 10.14
C ALA A 51 18.55 -6.22 9.90
N THR A 52 17.85 -6.67 8.85
CA THR A 52 17.79 -8.09 8.50
C THR A 52 19.16 -8.63 8.10
N ILE A 53 19.94 -7.87 7.34
CA ILE A 53 21.32 -8.24 6.97
C ILE A 53 22.20 -8.30 8.23
N GLY A 54 22.18 -7.25 9.06
CA GLY A 54 22.96 -7.20 10.30
C GLY A 54 22.61 -8.34 11.26
N LEU A 55 21.32 -8.65 11.40
CA LEU A 55 20.84 -9.77 12.19
C LEU A 55 21.33 -11.11 11.62
N ALA A 56 21.23 -11.32 10.30
CA ALA A 56 21.71 -12.55 9.66
C ALA A 56 23.21 -12.76 9.87
N VAL A 57 24.01 -11.72 9.61
CA VAL A 57 25.47 -11.78 9.79
C VAL A 57 25.83 -11.99 11.26
N GLY A 58 25.24 -11.23 12.18
CA GLY A 58 25.50 -11.34 13.61
C GLY A 58 25.13 -12.71 14.17
N LEU A 59 23.99 -13.27 13.76
CA LEU A 59 23.53 -14.57 14.22
C LEU A 59 24.40 -15.71 13.67
N ILE A 60 24.84 -15.64 12.41
CA ILE A 60 25.78 -16.62 11.85
C ILE A 60 27.10 -16.59 12.64
N ILE A 61 27.67 -15.41 12.89
CA ILE A 61 28.93 -15.28 13.65
C ILE A 61 28.76 -15.83 15.07
N ALA A 62 27.64 -15.53 15.74
CA ALA A 62 27.35 -15.99 17.09
C ALA A 62 27.15 -17.52 17.18
N LEU A 63 26.52 -18.14 16.18
CA LEU A 63 26.24 -19.59 16.17
C LEU A 63 27.42 -20.42 15.64
N THR A 64 28.26 -19.86 14.77
CA THR A 64 29.40 -20.56 14.16
C THR A 64 30.28 -21.31 15.17
N PRO A 65 30.69 -20.76 16.33
CA PRO A 65 31.51 -21.50 17.29
C PRO A 65 30.78 -22.65 18.00
N ILE A 66 29.45 -22.68 17.97
CA ILE A 66 28.63 -23.69 18.65
C ILE A 66 28.29 -24.85 17.71
N VAL A 67 27.86 -24.54 16.49
CA VAL A 67 27.30 -25.55 15.55
C VAL A 67 28.08 -25.65 14.23
N GLY A 68 29.09 -24.80 14.01
CA GLY A 68 29.81 -24.69 12.75
C GLY A 68 29.11 -23.79 11.73
N ALA A 69 29.89 -23.27 10.77
CA ALA A 69 29.44 -22.24 9.83
C ALA A 69 28.27 -22.71 8.95
N TRP A 70 28.36 -23.90 8.36
CA TRP A 70 27.34 -24.44 7.46
C TRP A 70 25.97 -24.62 8.14
N VAL A 71 25.98 -25.19 9.34
CA VAL A 71 24.75 -25.42 10.13
C VAL A 71 24.16 -24.09 10.59
N ALA A 72 25.01 -23.15 11.03
CA ALA A 72 24.57 -21.82 11.43
C ALA A 72 23.86 -21.10 10.26
N THR A 73 24.45 -21.08 9.07
CA THR A 73 23.84 -20.46 7.89
C THR A 73 22.51 -21.11 7.52
N ALA A 74 22.44 -22.46 7.49
CA ALA A 74 21.21 -23.17 7.16
C ALA A 74 20.06 -22.84 8.14
N LEU A 75 20.36 -22.78 9.44
CA LEU A 75 19.38 -22.43 10.47
C LEU A 75 18.90 -20.98 10.34
N VAL A 76 19.83 -20.03 10.19
CA VAL A 76 19.50 -18.60 10.09
C VAL A 76 18.64 -18.32 8.85
N VAL A 77 19.02 -18.88 7.71
CA VAL A 77 18.26 -18.71 6.46
C VAL A 77 16.87 -19.33 6.59
N SER A 78 16.77 -20.54 7.14
CA SER A 78 15.47 -21.20 7.35
C SER A 78 14.56 -20.38 8.26
N LEU A 79 15.09 -19.83 9.35
CA LEU A 79 14.35 -18.96 10.27
C LEU A 79 13.82 -17.70 9.57
N ILE A 80 14.69 -17.00 8.82
CA ILE A 80 14.30 -15.77 8.11
C ILE A 80 13.26 -16.06 7.03
N LEU A 81 13.39 -17.17 6.30
CA LEU A 81 12.41 -17.56 5.27
C LEU A 81 11.04 -17.90 5.87
N ILE A 82 11.00 -18.60 7.01
CA ILE A 82 9.74 -18.90 7.71
C ILE A 82 9.07 -17.60 8.16
N LEU A 83 9.81 -16.70 8.80
CA LEU A 83 9.28 -15.41 9.26
C LEU A 83 8.83 -14.52 8.10
N GLY A 84 9.64 -14.44 7.04
CA GLY A 84 9.32 -13.68 5.84
C GLY A 84 8.10 -14.22 5.12
N GLY A 85 8.01 -15.53 4.94
CA GLY A 85 6.85 -16.22 4.38
C GLY A 85 5.58 -15.98 5.20
N TRP A 86 5.67 -16.03 6.53
CA TRP A 86 4.55 -15.72 7.41
C TRP A 86 4.07 -14.27 7.28
N CYS A 87 5.00 -13.32 7.19
CA CYS A 87 4.68 -11.91 6.99
C CYS A 87 3.97 -11.67 5.65
N LEU A 88 4.50 -12.24 4.55
CA LEU A 88 3.90 -12.15 3.21
C LEU A 88 2.52 -12.80 3.15
N TRP A 89 2.33 -13.93 3.85
CA TRP A 89 1.04 -14.60 3.94
C TRP A 89 -0.01 -13.72 4.62
N LYS A 90 0.33 -13.06 5.74
CA LYS A 90 -0.62 -12.15 6.40
C LYS A 90 -0.92 -10.91 5.55
N ALA A 91 0.08 -10.36 4.86
CA ALA A 91 -0.11 -9.21 3.98
C ALA A 91 -1.07 -9.53 2.83
N THR A 92 -0.88 -10.67 2.17
CA THR A 92 -1.76 -11.13 1.08
C THR A 92 -3.16 -11.52 1.56
N ALA A 93 -3.28 -12.10 2.75
CA ALA A 93 -4.57 -12.41 3.36
C ALA A 93 -5.40 -11.14 3.62
N SER A 94 -4.79 -10.07 4.14
CA SER A 94 -5.46 -8.78 4.36
C SER A 94 -5.97 -8.17 3.04
N TRP A 95 -5.14 -8.21 2.00
CA TRP A 95 -5.48 -7.66 0.68
C TRP A 95 -6.66 -8.41 0.02
N ARG A 96 -6.70 -9.74 0.17
CA ARG A 96 -7.82 -10.57 -0.31
C ARG A 96 -9.14 -10.21 0.34
N THR A 97 -9.14 -9.93 1.64
CA THR A 97 -10.37 -9.55 2.36
C THR A 97 -10.89 -8.20 1.88
N MET A 98 -10.02 -7.21 1.68
CA MET A 98 -10.41 -5.91 1.14
C MET A 98 -10.99 -6.03 -0.28
N MET A 99 -10.36 -6.81 -1.16
CA MET A 99 -10.87 -7.01 -2.53
C MET A 99 -12.21 -7.76 -2.56
N HIS A 100 -12.46 -8.65 -1.59
CA HIS A 100 -13.75 -9.35 -1.50
C HIS A 100 -14.89 -8.40 -1.11
N ALA A 101 -14.65 -7.49 -0.15
CA ALA A 101 -15.63 -6.50 0.26
C ALA A 101 -16.00 -5.54 -0.90
N ILE A 102 -15.00 -5.05 -1.64
CA ILE A 102 -15.21 -4.16 -2.79
C ILE A 102 -16.02 -4.87 -3.89
N ARG A 103 -15.71 -6.14 -4.18
CA ARG A 103 -16.41 -6.90 -5.21
C ARG A 103 -17.86 -7.23 -4.84
N ASP A 104 -18.14 -7.49 -3.56
CA ASP A 104 -19.50 -7.78 -3.10
C ASP A 104 -20.39 -6.53 -3.12
N ASP A 105 -19.83 -5.34 -2.89
CA ASP A 105 -20.56 -4.07 -2.98
C ASP A 105 -20.96 -3.76 -4.44
N ASP A 106 -20.04 -3.92 -5.41
CA ASP A 106 -20.33 -3.75 -6.85
C ASP A 106 -21.47 -4.68 -7.33
N HIS A 107 -21.50 -5.94 -6.86
CA HIS A 107 -22.55 -6.89 -7.23
C HIS A 107 -23.92 -6.55 -6.63
N LYS A 108 -23.97 -5.92 -5.45
CA LYS A 108 -25.23 -5.49 -4.82
C LYS A 108 -25.81 -4.26 -5.51
N GLU A 109 -24.97 -3.30 -5.92
CA GLU A 109 -25.42 -2.12 -6.68
C GLU A 109 -25.97 -2.52 -8.06
N ALA A 110 -25.33 -3.47 -8.75
CA ALA A 110 -25.78 -3.93 -10.06
C ALA A 110 -27.12 -4.69 -10.03
N ASN A 111 -27.43 -5.40 -8.94
CA ASN A 111 -28.67 -6.18 -8.81
C ASN A 111 -29.88 -5.36 -8.34
N HIS A 112 -29.68 -4.13 -7.86
CA HIS A 112 -30.77 -3.25 -7.41
C HIS A 112 -31.29 -2.30 -8.52
N HIS A 113 -30.66 -2.32 -9.69
CA HIS A 113 -30.98 -1.50 -10.88
C HIS A 113 -31.39 -2.32 -12.12
N GLY A 114 -31.55 -3.63 -12.02
CA GLY A 114 -32.19 -4.50 -13.02
C GLY A 114 -33.60 -4.88 -12.61
#